data_AF-A0A401GFS6-F1
#
_entry.id   AF-A0A401GFS6-F1
#
_cell.length_a   1.000
_cell.length_b   1.000
_cell.length_c   1.000
_cell.angle_alpha   90.00
_cell.angle_beta   90.00
_cell.angle_gamma   90.00
#
_symmetry.space_group_name_H-M   'P 1'
#
loop_
_entity.id
_entity.type
_entity.pdbx_description
1 polymer ?
#
loop_
_entity_poly.entity_id
_entity_poly.type
_entity_poly.pdbx_seq_one_letter_code
_entity_poly.pdbx_strand_id
1 'polypeptide(L)' 'MVRNTRFDASWVALESGGAVSRADAIALVSVNLEKLLGFEAAGLDSDLVATHGGDLLGFSKIVGIVSPRRGIVNIL' A
#
# COMPACT_ATOMS: atom_id res chain seq x y z
N MET A 1 -3.64 15.45 -1.61
CA MET A 1 -2.85 14.68 -0.62
C MET A 1 -3.29 13.21 -0.72
N VAL A 2 -2.79 12.47 -1.72
CA VAL A 2 -3.08 11.02 -1.96
C VAL A 2 -1.87 10.36 -2.65
N ARG A 3 -1.13 11.12 -3.48
CA ARG A 3 0.06 10.61 -4.18
C ARG A 3 1.24 10.26 -3.27
N ASN A 4 1.26 10.73 -2.02
CA ASN A 4 2.36 10.52 -1.08
C ASN A 4 2.02 9.53 0.05
N THR A 5 0.83 8.95 0.06
CA THR A 5 0.34 8.13 1.18
C THR A 5 1.31 6.99 1.59
N ARG A 6 2.01 6.37 0.63
CA ARG A 6 3.04 5.36 0.94
C ARG A 6 4.24 5.94 1.70
N PHE A 7 4.65 7.16 1.36
CA PHE A 7 5.73 7.86 2.05
C PHE A 7 5.29 8.33 3.43
N ASP A 8 4.04 8.77 3.57
CA ASP A 8 3.46 9.10 4.87
C ASP A 8 3.45 7.88 5.80
N ALA A 9 3.05 6.70 5.30
CA ALA A 9 3.14 5.44 6.06
C ALA A 9 4.59 5.06 6.41
N SER A 10 5.52 5.27 5.48
CA SER A 10 6.95 5.02 5.71
C SER A 10 7.47 5.89 6.85
N TRP A 11 7.08 7.16 6.85
CA TRP A 11 7.45 8.14 7.86
C TRP A 11 6.92 7.73 9.24
N VAL A 12 5.64 7.32 9.33
CA VAL A 12 5.03 6.84 10.57
C VAL A 12 5.78 5.63 11.13
N ALA A 13 6.14 4.66 10.28
CA ALA A 13 6.91 3.50 10.71
C ALA A 13 8.26 3.92 11.33
N LEU A 14 8.96 4.87 10.69
CA LEU A 14 10.27 5.37 11.13
C LEU A 14 10.20 6.18 12.43
N GLU A 15 9.24 7.09 12.55
CA GLU A 15 9.12 7.97 13.73
C GLU A 15 8.54 7.29 14.97
N SER A 16 7.86 6.15 14.79
CA SER A 16 7.23 5.43 15.91
C SER A 16 8.21 4.85 16.93
N GLY A 17 9.52 4.86 16.66
CA GLY A 17 10.52 4.22 17.52
C GLY A 17 10.30 2.70 17.67
N GLY A 18 9.64 2.07 16.70
CA GLY A 18 9.28 0.65 16.72
C GLY A 18 7.90 0.33 17.31
N ALA A 19 7.15 1.33 17.79
CA ALA A 19 5.77 1.13 18.26
C ALA A 19 4.79 0.81 17.12
N VAL A 20 5.09 1.27 15.90
CA VAL A 20 4.37 0.91 14.68
C VAL A 20 5.28 0.01 13.86
N SER A 21 4.89 -1.25 13.72
CA SER A 21 5.65 -2.15 12.87
C SER A 21 5.46 -1.78 11.40
N ARG A 22 6.34 -2.31 10.56
CA ARG A 22 6.25 -2.13 9.12
C ARG A 22 4.93 -2.67 8.54
N ALA A 23 4.44 -3.78 9.09
CA ALA A 23 3.16 -4.35 8.71
C ALA A 23 1.99 -3.45 9.12
N ASP A 24 2.06 -2.84 10.31
CA ASP A 24 1.03 -1.92 10.80
C ASP A 24 0.95 -0.67 9.92
N ALA A 25 2.09 -0.12 9.52
CA ALA A 25 2.13 1.02 8.61
C ALA A 25 1.55 0.70 7.23
N ILE A 26 1.81 -0.49 6.68
CA ILE A 26 1.17 -0.95 5.44
C ILE A 26 -0.34 -1.14 5.64
N ALA A 27 -0.75 -1.74 6.75
CA ALA A 27 -2.16 -1.97 7.06
C ALA A 27 -2.94 -0.66 7.20
N LEU A 28 -2.31 0.37 7.79
CA LEU A 28 -2.87 1.71 7.95
C LEU A 28 -3.27 2.34 6.61
N VAL A 29 -2.54 2.05 5.53
CA VAL A 29 -2.80 2.62 4.19
C VAL A 29 -3.38 1.62 3.18
N SER A 30 -3.75 0.43 3.63
CA SER A 30 -4.43 -0.59 2.82
C SER A 30 -5.69 -1.05 3.54
N VAL A 31 -5.67 -2.21 4.19
CA VAL A 31 -6.85 -2.87 4.76
C VAL A 31 -7.60 -2.02 5.79
N ASN A 32 -6.93 -1.17 6.57
CA ASN A 32 -7.61 -0.31 7.54
C ASN A 32 -8.41 0.79 6.85
N LEU A 33 -7.90 1.36 5.75
CA LEU A 33 -8.65 2.32 4.94
C LEU A 33 -9.81 1.64 4.22
N GLU A 34 -9.60 0.44 3.68
CA GLU A 34 -10.68 -0.34 3.05
C GLU A 34 -11.83 -0.57 4.04
N LYS A 35 -11.51 -1.06 5.24
CA LYS A 35 -12.49 -1.24 6.33
C LYS A 35 -13.17 0.06 6.73
N LEU A 36 -12.41 1.14 6.93
CA LEU A 36 -12.94 2.44 7.34
C LEU A 36 -13.91 3.02 6.29
N LEU A 37 -13.65 2.75 5.01
CA LEU A 37 -14.47 3.20 3.89
C LEU A 37 -15.58 2.21 3.51
N GLY A 38 -15.72 1.09 4.23
CA GLY A 38 -16.75 0.08 3.98
C GLY A 38 -16.49 -0.79 2.74
N PHE A 39 -15.24 -0.90 2.29
CA PHE A 39 -14.86 -1.84 1.24
C PHE A 39 -14.55 -3.22 1.82
N GLU A 40 -15.18 -4.25 1.27
CA GLU A 40 -14.87 -5.65 1.53
C GLU A 40 -14.10 -6.26 0.36
N ALA A 41 -12.91 -5.71 0.05
CA ALA A 41 -12.00 -6.37 -0.87
C ALA A 41 -11.22 -7.42 -0.08
N ALA A 42 -11.43 -8.70 -0.38
CA ALA A 42 -10.73 -9.80 0.28
C ALA A 42 -10.01 -10.68 -0.75
N GLY A 43 -8.76 -11.02 -0.45
CA GLY A 43 -7.99 -12.00 -1.21
C GLY A 43 -7.62 -11.54 -2.61
N LEU A 44 -8.03 -12.31 -3.62
CA LEU A 44 -7.60 -12.13 -5.02
C LEU A 44 -8.28 -10.95 -5.73
N ASP A 45 -9.29 -10.33 -5.10
CA ASP A 45 -9.98 -9.16 -5.65
C ASP A 45 -9.34 -7.82 -5.25
N SER A 46 -8.31 -7.85 -4.40
CA SER A 46 -7.59 -6.65 -3.96
C SER A 46 -6.59 -6.16 -5.01
N ASP A 47 -6.43 -4.86 -5.11
CA ASP A 47 -5.44 -4.25 -6.00
C ASP A 47 -4.02 -4.56 -5.49
N LEU A 48 -3.13 -4.98 -6.41
CA LEU A 48 -1.75 -5.34 -6.11
C LEU A 48 -0.79 -4.32 -6.74
N VAL A 49 0.25 -3.94 -6.01
CA VAL A 49 1.27 -3.00 -6.46
C VAL A 49 2.62 -3.69 -6.50
N ALA A 50 3.23 -3.76 -7.69
CA ALA A 50 4.55 -4.32 -7.90
C ALA A 50 5.62 -3.22 -7.78
N THR A 51 6.67 -3.50 -7.01
CA THR A 51 7.81 -2.60 -6.83
C THR A 51 9.10 -3.24 -7.28
N HIS A 52 10.05 -2.42 -7.74
CA HIS A 52 11.40 -2.82 -8.10
C HIS A 52 12.42 -2.10 -7.22
N GLY A 53 13.45 -2.83 -6.79
CA GLY A 53 14.54 -2.31 -5.96
C GLY A 53 14.21 -2.19 -4.47
N GLY A 54 13.14 -2.83 -4.00
CA GLY A 54 12.77 -2.83 -2.59
C GLY A 54 11.30 -3.11 -2.38
N ASP A 55 10.70 -2.42 -1.41
CA ASP A 55 9.32 -2.59 -1.00
C ASP A 55 8.51 -1.28 -1.01
N LEU A 56 7.23 -1.35 -0.61
CA LEU A 56 6.29 -0.23 -0.61
C LEU A 56 6.63 0.94 0.33
N LEU A 57 7.34 0.69 1.44
CA LEU A 57 7.71 1.73 2.40
C LEU A 57 9.14 2.28 2.15
N GLY A 58 9.83 1.77 1.15
CA GLY A 58 11.11 2.30 0.69
C GLY A 58 10.95 3.29 -0.46
N PHE A 59 12.08 3.83 -0.92
CA PHE A 59 12.17 4.62 -2.16
C PHE A 59 12.17 3.75 -3.42
N SER A 60 11.33 2.71 -3.44
CA SER A 60 11.26 1.74 -4.52
C SER A 60 10.42 2.27 -5.69
N LYS A 61 10.80 1.89 -6.91
CA LYS A 61 10.05 2.23 -8.12
C LYS A 61 8.80 1.36 -8.21
N ILE A 62 7.64 1.96 -8.44
CA ILE A 62 6.43 1.21 -8.83
C ILE A 62 6.58 0.86 -10.31
N VAL A 63 6.49 -0.43 -10.63
CA VAL A 63 6.62 -0.95 -12.00
C VAL A 63 5.32 -1.52 -12.54
N GLY A 64 4.33 -1.74 -11.69
CA GLY A 64 3.00 -2.12 -12.14
C GLY A 64 1.96 -2.13 -11.04
N ILE A 65 0.70 -2.10 -11.48
CA ILE A 65 -0.50 -2.16 -10.65
C ILE A 65 -1.47 -3.14 -11.32
N VAL A 66 -1.92 -4.14 -10.58
CA VAL A 66 -2.97 -5.07 -11.01
C VAL A 66 -4.23 -4.70 -10.26
N SER A 67 -5.32 -4.43 -10.98
CA SER A 67 -6.63 -4.13 -10.39
C SER A 67 -7.66 -5.17 -10.85
N PRO A 68 -7.81 -6.29 -10.12
CA PRO A 68 -8.68 -7.40 -10.51
C PRO A 68 -10.13 -6.99 -10.76
N ARG A 69 -10.71 -6.15 -9.87
CA ARG A 69 -12.10 -5.68 -9.98
C ARG A 69 -12.36 -4.84 -11.23
N ARG A 70 -11.30 -4.26 -11.80
CA ARG A 70 -11.35 -3.46 -13.02
C ARG A 70 -10.93 -4.27 -14.25
N GLY A 71 -10.39 -5.48 -14.07
CA GLY A 71 -9.85 -6.31 -15.15
C GLY A 71 -8.65 -5.68 -15.87
N ILE A 72 -7.89 -4.81 -15.19
CA ILE A 72 -6.77 -4.08 -15.80
C ILE A 72 -5.44 -4.40 -15.11
N VAL A 73 -4.39 -4.39 -15.92
CA VAL A 73 -3.00 -4.37 -15.48
C VAL A 73 -2.34 -3.14 -16.09
N ASN A 74 -1.80 -2.29 -15.23
CA ASN A 74 -1.07 -1.09 -15.62
C ASN A 74 0.42 -1.31 -15.38
N ILE A 75 1.25 -1.19 -16.41
CA ILE A 75 2.71 -1.32 -16.34
C ILE A 75 3.34 0.06 -16.54
N LEU A 76 4.32 0.42 -15.69
CA LEU A 76 4.89 1.77 -15.58
C LEU A 76 6.37 1.87 -15.97
#